data_AF-A0A383DE29-F1
#
_entry.id   AF-A0A383DE29-F1
#
_cell.length_a   1.000
_cell.length_b   1.000
_cell.length_c   1.000
_cell.angle_alpha   90.00
_cell.angle_beta   90.00
_cell.angle_gamma   90.00
#
_symmetry.space_group_name_H-M   'P 1'
#
loop_
_entity.id
_entity.type
_entity.pdbx_description
1 polymer ?
#
loop_
_entity_poly.entity_id
_entity_poly.type
_entity_poly.pdbx_seq_one_letter_code
_entity_poly.pdbx_strand_id
1 'polypeptide(L)'
;FSSAFTYNNLMNLQSTILAFIGGKHKKTPSGWHTINCPMCMTQGHTRNDNRHRGGFKFSEVSSYHCFNCGYKASYTPGRLIGRKMRDLLINIGVPEPKVKELQLLAMKEKDDTITITQTTQYVNEFEEKQLPTGTKLLSEVIRSYNPPSNALFVYKYLMDRSLDFYNKFYWTTDPYMRLNERVIIPFYANKKLVGYTARIIKEYENVPKYYSVVQPGYIYNFDNLYKDRKYIIITE
;
A
#
# COMPACT_ATOMS: atom_id res chain seq x y z
N PHE A 1 -6.70 -23.24 17.60
CA PHE A 1 -7.59 -22.20 18.15
C PHE A 1 -8.05 -21.18 17.12
N SER A 2 -7.17 -20.67 16.23
CA SER A 2 -7.54 -19.69 15.18
C SER A 2 -8.59 -20.19 14.17
N SER A 3 -8.46 -21.42 13.65
CA SER A 3 -9.40 -21.97 12.66
C SER A 3 -10.85 -22.02 13.14
N ALA A 4 -11.09 -22.51 14.35
CA ALA A 4 -12.44 -22.64 14.92
C ALA A 4 -13.16 -21.28 15.05
N PHE A 5 -12.40 -20.20 15.34
CA PHE A 5 -12.97 -18.86 15.45
C PHE A 5 -13.35 -18.30 14.06
N THR A 6 -12.46 -18.43 13.07
CA THR A 6 -12.69 -18.03 11.68
C THR A 6 -13.92 -18.71 11.03
N TYR A 7 -14.15 -19.98 11.35
CA TYR A 7 -15.36 -20.69 10.92
C TYR A 7 -16.63 -20.11 11.56
N ASN A 8 -16.56 -19.65 12.81
CA ASN A 8 -17.71 -19.12 13.54
C ASN A 8 -18.22 -17.79 12.96
N ASN A 9 -17.37 -16.86 12.52
CA ASN A 9 -17.88 -15.61 11.93
C ASN A 9 -18.40 -15.78 10.50
N LEU A 10 -17.79 -16.65 9.70
CA LEU A 10 -18.37 -17.00 8.39
C LEU A 10 -19.77 -17.59 8.58
N MET A 11 -19.92 -18.46 9.58
CA MET A 11 -21.19 -19.07 9.95
C MET A 11 -22.19 -18.04 10.49
N ASN A 12 -21.74 -17.04 11.26
CA ASN A 12 -22.56 -15.95 11.80
C ASN A 12 -23.05 -14.98 10.71
N LEU A 13 -22.17 -14.58 9.78
CA LEU A 13 -22.57 -13.74 8.65
C LEU A 13 -23.55 -14.48 7.73
N GLN A 14 -23.25 -15.74 7.39
CA GLN A 14 -24.12 -16.57 6.57
C GLN A 14 -25.48 -16.77 7.24
N SER A 15 -25.53 -17.14 8.52
CA SER A 15 -26.79 -17.33 9.25
C SER A 15 -27.60 -16.03 9.33
N THR A 16 -26.93 -14.90 9.54
CA THR A 16 -27.58 -13.58 9.54
C THR A 16 -28.19 -13.29 8.17
N ILE A 17 -27.42 -13.43 7.08
CA ILE A 17 -27.93 -13.18 5.73
C ILE A 17 -29.13 -14.08 5.44
N LEU A 18 -29.02 -15.39 5.70
CA LEU A 18 -30.10 -16.34 5.44
C LEU A 18 -31.37 -16.04 6.26
N ALA A 19 -31.22 -15.59 7.50
CA ALA A 19 -32.36 -15.19 8.34
C ALA A 19 -33.10 -13.96 7.78
N PHE A 20 -32.37 -12.95 7.29
CA PHE A 20 -32.97 -11.70 6.81
C PHE A 20 -33.49 -11.77 5.37
N ILE A 21 -32.88 -12.56 4.49
CA ILE A 21 -33.48 -12.82 3.17
C ILE A 21 -34.71 -13.74 3.26
N GLY A 22 -34.83 -14.52 4.35
CA GLY A 22 -35.96 -15.40 4.64
C GLY A 22 -36.25 -16.40 3.52
N GLY A 23 -37.49 -16.89 3.42
CA GLY A 23 -37.93 -17.77 2.32
C GLY A 23 -38.01 -17.12 0.93
N LYS A 24 -37.55 -15.86 0.78
CA LYS A 24 -37.58 -15.11 -0.49
C LYS A 24 -36.34 -15.41 -1.35
N HIS A 25 -35.72 -16.56 -1.15
CA HIS A 25 -34.58 -17.02 -1.92
C HIS A 25 -34.81 -18.40 -2.49
N LYS A 26 -34.16 -18.70 -3.63
CA LYS A 26 -34.12 -20.05 -4.19
C LYS A 26 -32.68 -20.56 -4.17
N LYS A 27 -32.48 -21.78 -3.68
CA LYS A 27 -31.17 -22.43 -3.74
C LYS A 27 -31.00 -23.10 -5.10
N THR A 28 -29.98 -22.71 -5.85
CA THR A 28 -29.65 -23.35 -7.13
C THR A 28 -28.79 -24.60 -6.91
N PRO A 29 -28.76 -25.54 -7.87
CA PRO A 29 -27.84 -26.69 -7.80
C PRO A 29 -26.36 -26.29 -7.70
N SER A 30 -26.00 -25.12 -8.24
CA SER A 30 -24.65 -24.54 -8.16
C SER A 30 -24.32 -23.84 -6.82
N GLY A 31 -25.23 -23.91 -5.84
CA GLY A 31 -25.03 -23.41 -4.49
C GLY A 31 -25.32 -21.91 -4.29
N TRP A 32 -26.00 -21.25 -5.23
CA TRP A 32 -26.43 -19.86 -5.06
C TRP A 32 -27.76 -19.78 -4.32
N HIS A 33 -27.89 -18.82 -3.42
CA HIS A 33 -29.14 -18.36 -2.83
C HIS A 33 -29.60 -17.12 -3.59
N THR A 34 -30.43 -17.29 -4.61
CA THR A 34 -30.87 -16.19 -5.49
C THR A 34 -32.03 -15.41 -4.88
N ILE A 35 -31.96 -14.08 -4.96
CA ILE A 35 -32.94 -13.14 -4.43
C ILE A 35 -33.17 -12.01 -5.43
N ASN A 36 -34.28 -11.28 -5.28
CA ASN A 36 -34.41 -9.98 -5.92
C ASN A 36 -33.32 -9.03 -5.40
N CYS A 37 -32.47 -8.54 -6.30
CA CYS A 37 -31.37 -7.65 -5.93
C CYS A 37 -31.90 -6.33 -5.32
N PRO A 38 -31.55 -6.01 -4.06
CA PRO A 38 -31.98 -4.76 -3.44
C PRO A 38 -31.18 -3.55 -3.94
N MET A 39 -30.03 -3.78 -4.58
CA MET A 39 -29.12 -2.72 -5.01
C MET A 39 -29.47 -2.15 -6.39
N CYS A 40 -30.35 -2.77 -7.19
CA CYS A 40 -30.59 -2.35 -8.57
C CYS A 40 -30.97 -0.86 -8.71
N MET A 41 -31.88 -0.34 -7.88
CA MET A 41 -32.23 1.10 -7.93
C MET A 41 -31.08 2.00 -7.49
N THR A 42 -30.37 1.64 -6.42
CA THR A 42 -29.17 2.38 -5.96
C THR A 42 -28.02 2.36 -6.97
N GLN A 43 -28.04 1.43 -7.93
CA GLN A 43 -27.08 1.31 -9.03
C GLN A 43 -27.62 1.91 -10.35
N GLY A 44 -28.64 2.75 -10.29
CA GLY A 44 -29.12 3.54 -11.44
C GLY A 44 -30.16 2.84 -12.32
N HIS A 45 -30.69 1.67 -11.95
CA HIS A 45 -31.82 1.10 -12.67
C HIS A 45 -33.14 1.75 -12.25
N THR A 46 -34.04 1.93 -13.22
CA THR A 46 -35.35 2.58 -13.01
C THR A 46 -36.35 1.73 -12.23
N ARG A 47 -36.11 0.42 -12.07
CA ARG A 47 -37.00 -0.50 -11.38
C ARG A 47 -36.23 -1.44 -10.46
N ASN A 48 -36.89 -1.83 -9.37
CA ASN A 48 -36.43 -2.91 -8.51
C ASN A 48 -36.31 -4.23 -9.28
N ASP A 49 -35.40 -5.08 -8.83
CA ASP A 49 -35.31 -6.42 -9.39
C ASP A 49 -36.50 -7.27 -8.96
N ASN A 50 -37.09 -7.98 -9.93
CA ASN A 50 -38.20 -8.91 -9.71
C ASN A 50 -37.93 -10.30 -10.34
N ARG A 51 -36.70 -10.52 -10.85
CA ARG A 51 -36.31 -11.75 -11.56
C ARG A 51 -35.25 -12.58 -10.83
N HIS A 52 -35.04 -12.30 -9.55
CA HIS A 52 -34.05 -12.98 -8.71
C HIS A 52 -32.64 -12.99 -9.32
N ARG A 53 -32.21 -11.85 -9.86
CA ARG A 53 -30.91 -11.69 -10.55
C ARG A 53 -29.78 -11.39 -9.57
N GLY A 54 -30.09 -11.11 -8.31
CA GLY A 54 -29.12 -11.08 -7.21
C GLY A 54 -28.94 -12.48 -6.63
N GLY A 55 -27.76 -12.80 -6.10
CA GLY A 55 -27.59 -14.04 -5.36
C GLY A 55 -26.39 -14.02 -4.46
N PHE A 56 -26.50 -14.75 -3.35
CA PHE A 56 -25.40 -15.05 -2.44
C PHE A 56 -24.83 -16.44 -2.75
N LYS A 57 -23.52 -16.60 -2.65
CA LYS A 57 -22.85 -17.90 -2.64
C LYS A 57 -21.93 -17.95 -1.43
N PHE A 58 -22.17 -18.95 -0.58
CA PHE A 58 -21.41 -19.19 0.64
C PHE A 58 -20.45 -20.36 0.40
N SER A 59 -19.16 -20.06 0.39
CA SER A 59 -18.07 -21.03 0.46
C SER A 59 -17.06 -20.51 1.49
N GLU A 60 -15.75 -20.68 1.27
CA GLU A 60 -14.70 -19.99 2.04
C GLU A 60 -14.83 -18.45 2.00
N VAL A 61 -15.51 -17.93 0.98
CA VAL A 61 -15.86 -16.51 0.83
C VAL A 61 -17.37 -16.39 0.72
N SER A 62 -17.95 -15.50 1.52
CA SER A 62 -19.35 -15.07 1.34
C SER A 62 -19.40 -14.06 0.21
N SER A 63 -19.92 -14.46 -0.95
CA SER A 63 -19.96 -13.62 -2.15
C SER A 63 -21.38 -13.29 -2.56
N TYR A 64 -21.57 -12.10 -3.12
CA TYR A 64 -22.82 -11.64 -3.70
C TYR A 64 -22.57 -11.08 -5.10
N HIS A 65 -23.44 -11.47 -6.03
CA HIS A 65 -23.43 -10.95 -7.39
C HIS A 65 -24.84 -10.64 -7.87
N CYS A 66 -25.04 -9.47 -8.47
CA CYS A 66 -26.22 -9.18 -9.26
C CYS A 66 -25.90 -9.21 -10.76
N PHE A 67 -26.54 -10.12 -11.49
CA PHE A 67 -26.40 -10.27 -12.95
C PHE A 67 -27.14 -9.22 -13.76
N ASN A 68 -27.82 -8.26 -13.11
CA ASN A 68 -28.46 -7.12 -13.78
C ASN A 68 -27.63 -5.83 -13.64
N CYS A 69 -27.44 -5.36 -12.40
CA CYS A 69 -26.75 -4.11 -12.14
C CYS A 69 -25.23 -4.25 -11.93
N GLY A 70 -24.71 -5.49 -11.94
CA GLY A 70 -23.29 -5.75 -11.73
C GLY A 70 -22.80 -5.53 -10.30
N TYR A 71 -23.69 -5.27 -9.34
CA TYR A 71 -23.29 -5.09 -7.93
C TYR A 71 -22.60 -6.35 -7.40
N LYS A 72 -21.39 -6.15 -6.87
CA LYS A 72 -20.51 -7.18 -6.33
C LYS A 72 -20.14 -6.83 -4.90
N ALA A 73 -20.37 -7.76 -3.98
CA ALA A 73 -19.88 -7.67 -2.62
C ALA A 73 -19.31 -9.02 -2.20
N SER A 74 -18.26 -9.00 -1.41
CA SER A 74 -17.70 -10.22 -0.84
C SER A 74 -17.17 -9.97 0.56
N TYR A 75 -17.12 -11.03 1.35
CA TYR A 75 -16.50 -11.08 2.65
C TYR A 75 -15.70 -12.37 2.77
N THR A 76 -14.42 -12.21 3.12
CA THR A 76 -13.51 -13.30 3.45
C THR A 76 -13.25 -13.21 4.95
N PRO A 77 -13.40 -14.31 5.71
CA PRO A 77 -13.05 -14.34 7.13
C PRO A 77 -11.62 -13.85 7.39
N GLY A 78 -11.39 -13.19 8.52
CA GLY A 78 -10.11 -12.50 8.81
C GLY A 78 -9.88 -11.19 8.07
N ARG A 79 -10.82 -10.74 7.22
CA ARG A 79 -10.82 -9.38 6.65
C ARG A 79 -11.91 -8.51 7.27
N LEU A 80 -11.77 -7.20 7.11
CA LEU A 80 -12.85 -6.27 7.46
C LEU A 80 -14.04 -6.43 6.51
N ILE A 81 -15.26 -6.28 7.02
CA ILE A 81 -16.46 -6.15 6.19
C ILE A 81 -16.38 -4.81 5.44
N GLY A 82 -16.16 -4.89 4.13
CA GLY A 82 -16.05 -3.73 3.26
C GLY A 82 -17.38 -2.98 3.08
N ARG A 83 -17.29 -1.73 2.63
CA ARG A 83 -18.44 -0.83 2.42
C ARG A 83 -19.56 -1.49 1.60
N LYS A 84 -19.23 -2.13 0.47
CA LYS A 84 -20.25 -2.77 -0.39
C LYS A 84 -21.00 -3.92 0.30
N MET A 85 -20.33 -4.70 1.15
CA MET A 85 -21.01 -5.76 1.91
C MET A 85 -21.88 -5.16 3.01
N ARG A 86 -21.37 -4.14 3.72
CA ARG A 86 -22.15 -3.38 4.71
C ARG A 86 -23.44 -2.81 4.11
N ASP A 87 -23.33 -2.10 2.99
CA ASP A 87 -24.46 -1.47 2.31
C ASP A 87 -25.48 -2.54 1.87
N LEU A 88 -24.99 -3.67 1.37
CA LEU A 88 -25.86 -4.79 0.99
C LEU A 88 -26.61 -5.36 2.20
N LEU A 89 -25.95 -5.56 3.35
CA LEU A 89 -26.59 -6.06 4.57
C LEU A 89 -27.72 -5.12 5.04
N ILE A 90 -27.47 -3.81 5.02
CA ILE A 90 -28.49 -2.81 5.35
C ILE A 90 -29.66 -2.90 4.36
N ASN A 91 -29.37 -3.01 3.06
CA ASN A 91 -30.39 -3.04 2.00
C ASN A 91 -31.18 -4.37 1.92
N ILE A 92 -30.67 -5.48 2.45
CA ILE A 92 -31.47 -6.71 2.66
C ILE A 92 -32.27 -6.68 3.96
N GLY A 93 -32.16 -5.62 4.76
CA GLY A 93 -32.96 -5.40 5.97
C GLY A 93 -32.27 -5.78 7.29
N VAL A 94 -30.96 -6.03 7.30
CA VAL A 94 -30.23 -6.24 8.57
C VAL A 94 -30.16 -4.92 9.34
N PRO A 95 -30.60 -4.86 10.61
CA PRO A 95 -30.53 -3.65 11.41
C PRO A 95 -29.11 -3.14 11.57
N GLU A 96 -28.92 -1.81 11.49
CA GLU A 96 -27.60 -1.20 11.63
C GLU A 96 -26.82 -1.62 12.89
N PRO A 97 -27.44 -1.78 14.08
CA PRO A 97 -26.74 -2.28 15.26
C PRO A 97 -26.13 -3.67 15.03
N LYS A 98 -26.85 -4.57 14.35
CA LYS A 98 -26.38 -5.92 14.04
C LYS A 98 -25.27 -5.89 13.00
N VAL A 99 -25.36 -5.00 12.01
CA VAL A 99 -24.28 -4.78 11.04
C VAL A 99 -23.01 -4.28 11.74
N LYS A 100 -23.11 -3.34 12.69
CA LYS A 100 -21.97 -2.86 13.49
C LYS A 100 -21.37 -3.98 14.36
N GLU A 101 -22.20 -4.82 14.95
CA GLU A 101 -21.74 -6.01 15.70
C GLU A 101 -20.92 -6.94 14.81
N LEU A 102 -21.42 -7.28 13.62
CA LEU A 102 -20.70 -8.11 12.64
C LEU A 102 -19.38 -7.47 12.20
N GLN A 103 -19.35 -6.14 12.03
CA GLN A 103 -18.12 -5.41 11.72
C GLN A 103 -17.10 -5.50 12.85
N LEU A 104 -17.54 -5.36 14.10
CA LEU A 104 -16.67 -5.47 15.28
C LEU A 104 -16.11 -6.88 15.44
N LEU A 105 -16.93 -7.90 15.20
CA LEU A 105 -16.49 -9.30 15.20
C LEU A 105 -15.45 -9.56 14.10
N ALA A 106 -15.65 -9.02 12.91
CA ALA A 106 -14.68 -9.11 11.83
C ALA A 106 -13.37 -8.35 12.11
N MET A 107 -13.43 -7.25 12.86
CA MET A 107 -12.23 -6.53 13.34
C MET A 107 -11.44 -7.36 14.34
N LYS A 108 -12.12 -7.91 15.36
CA LYS A 108 -11.49 -8.79 16.35
C LYS A 108 -10.82 -9.99 15.69
N GLU A 109 -11.51 -10.62 14.75
CA GLU A 109 -10.92 -11.72 13.99
C GLU A 109 -9.73 -11.30 13.15
N LYS A 110 -9.79 -10.14 12.47
CA LYS A 110 -8.64 -9.64 11.73
C LYS A 110 -7.44 -9.46 12.65
N ASP A 111 -7.66 -8.95 13.86
CA ASP A 111 -6.62 -8.73 14.86
C ASP A 111 -6.09 -10.06 15.44
N ASP A 112 -6.97 -11.04 15.69
CA ASP A 112 -6.60 -12.39 16.16
C ASP A 112 -5.98 -13.28 15.07
N THR A 113 -6.33 -13.04 13.80
CA THR A 113 -5.72 -13.66 12.62
C THR A 113 -4.47 -12.93 12.14
N ILE A 114 -3.99 -11.92 12.88
CA ILE A 114 -2.57 -11.53 12.88
C ILE A 114 -1.76 -12.66 13.57
N THR A 115 -1.91 -13.89 13.08
CA THR A 115 -0.71 -14.66 12.83
C THR A 115 0.07 -13.81 11.84
N ILE A 116 1.33 -13.54 12.12
CA ILE A 116 2.26 -12.96 11.16
C ILE A 116 2.28 -13.94 9.97
N THR A 117 1.30 -13.87 9.07
CA THR A 117 1.53 -14.14 7.67
C THR A 117 2.61 -13.15 7.38
N GLN A 118 3.85 -13.65 7.40
CA GLN A 118 4.94 -13.05 6.67
C GLN A 118 4.31 -12.70 5.34
N THR A 119 3.92 -11.43 5.21
CA THR A 119 3.51 -10.86 3.95
C THR A 119 4.66 -11.28 3.07
N THR A 120 4.39 -12.21 2.15
CA THR A 120 5.31 -12.64 1.11
C THR A 120 6.13 -11.42 0.81
N GLN A 121 7.43 -11.46 1.18
CA GLN A 121 8.33 -10.34 0.97
C GLN A 121 8.02 -9.91 -0.45
N TYR A 122 7.39 -8.75 -0.63
CA TYR A 122 7.41 -8.12 -1.91
C TYR A 122 8.90 -7.88 -2.05
N VAL A 123 9.57 -8.79 -2.74
CA VAL A 123 10.89 -8.55 -3.26
C VAL A 123 10.61 -7.42 -4.23
N ASN A 124 10.67 -6.20 -3.72
CA ASN A 124 10.78 -5.02 -4.56
C ASN A 124 12.12 -5.25 -5.26
N GLU A 125 12.08 -5.94 -6.39
CA GLU A 125 13.21 -6.09 -7.28
C GLU A 125 13.39 -4.74 -7.94
N PHE A 126 14.05 -3.85 -7.21
CA PHE A 126 14.51 -2.60 -7.76
C PHE A 126 15.61 -2.91 -8.78
N GLU A 127 15.51 -2.31 -9.95
CA GLU A 127 16.55 -2.41 -10.97
C GLU A 127 17.84 -1.77 -10.48
N GLU A 128 18.97 -2.41 -10.76
CA GLU A 128 20.27 -1.81 -10.46
C GLU A 128 20.49 -0.59 -11.36
N LYS A 129 20.91 0.53 -10.77
CA LYS A 129 21.23 1.77 -11.47
C LYS A 129 22.70 2.11 -11.27
N GLN A 130 23.23 2.99 -12.11
CA GLN A 130 24.58 3.50 -12.02
C GLN A 130 24.59 4.93 -11.49
N LEU A 131 25.63 5.29 -10.74
CA LEU A 131 25.90 6.69 -10.41
C LEU A 131 26.44 7.43 -11.65
N PRO A 132 26.37 8.78 -11.67
CA PRO A 132 27.03 9.57 -12.70
C PRO A 132 28.53 9.23 -12.81
N THR A 133 29.08 9.38 -14.00
CA THR A 133 30.49 9.10 -14.27
C THR A 133 31.40 9.91 -13.36
N GLY A 134 32.41 9.28 -12.76
CA GLY A 134 33.37 9.98 -11.90
C GLY A 134 32.83 10.32 -10.50
N THR A 135 31.68 9.78 -10.10
CA THR A 135 31.16 9.94 -8.74
C THR A 135 32.08 9.30 -7.71
N LYS A 136 32.42 10.03 -6.67
CA LYS A 136 33.27 9.59 -5.53
C LYS A 136 32.67 10.06 -4.22
N LEU A 137 33.16 9.50 -3.11
CA LEU A 137 32.78 9.95 -1.79
C LEU A 137 33.28 11.39 -1.60
N LEU A 138 32.40 12.31 -1.19
CA LEU A 138 32.76 13.73 -1.09
C LEU A 138 33.93 13.93 -0.13
N SER A 139 33.96 13.20 0.98
CA SER A 139 35.06 13.28 1.96
C SER A 139 36.43 12.88 1.39
N GLU A 140 36.48 11.96 0.42
CA GLU A 140 37.72 11.60 -0.28
C GLU A 140 38.13 12.70 -1.26
N VAL A 141 37.16 13.29 -1.96
CA VAL A 141 37.41 14.39 -2.91
C VAL A 141 38.00 15.60 -2.19
N ILE A 142 37.43 16.00 -1.05
CA ILE A 142 37.88 17.18 -0.29
C ILE A 142 39.27 16.99 0.32
N ARG A 143 39.65 15.75 0.65
CA ARG A 143 40.99 15.42 1.20
C ARG A 143 42.07 15.28 0.12
N SER A 144 41.71 15.34 -1.16
CA SER A 144 42.69 15.26 -2.24
C SER A 144 43.63 16.47 -2.24
N TYR A 145 44.81 16.33 -2.86
CA TYR A 145 45.82 17.40 -2.89
C TYR A 145 45.32 18.70 -3.55
N ASN A 146 44.42 18.57 -4.53
CA ASN A 146 43.84 19.71 -5.25
C ASN A 146 42.34 19.47 -5.50
N PRO A 147 41.48 19.67 -4.48
CA PRO A 147 40.06 19.40 -4.60
C PRO A 147 39.39 20.41 -5.53
N PRO A 148 38.48 19.99 -6.42
CA PRO A 148 37.75 20.90 -7.29
C PRO A 148 36.97 21.96 -6.50
N SER A 149 36.97 23.22 -6.96
CA SER A 149 36.27 24.32 -6.28
C SER A 149 34.78 24.03 -6.05
N ASN A 150 34.11 23.40 -7.01
CA ASN A 150 32.71 23.02 -6.87
C ASN A 150 32.49 22.00 -5.74
N ALA A 151 33.40 21.03 -5.57
CA ALA A 151 33.33 20.08 -4.46
C ALA A 151 33.47 20.81 -3.12
N LEU A 152 34.42 21.76 -3.00
CA LEU A 152 34.60 22.59 -1.81
C LEU A 152 33.33 23.40 -1.47
N PHE A 153 32.67 23.99 -2.47
CA PHE A 153 31.39 24.69 -2.25
C PHE A 153 30.27 23.75 -1.81
N VAL A 154 30.21 22.53 -2.36
CA VAL A 154 29.25 21.51 -1.92
C VAL A 154 29.52 21.10 -0.48
N TYR A 155 30.78 20.93 -0.10
CA TYR A 155 31.16 20.62 1.28
C TYR A 155 30.79 21.77 2.23
N LYS A 156 31.10 23.01 1.86
CA LYS A 156 30.69 24.20 2.63
C LYS A 156 29.17 24.26 2.83
N TYR A 157 28.39 23.97 1.79
CA TYR A 157 26.93 23.94 1.88
C TYR A 157 26.44 22.94 2.94
N LEU A 158 27.10 21.79 3.10
CA LEU A 158 26.76 20.79 4.12
C LEU A 158 27.17 21.24 5.53
N MET A 159 28.34 21.86 5.66
CA MET A 159 28.81 22.46 6.93
C MET A 159 27.83 23.54 7.42
N ASP A 160 27.40 24.44 6.53
CA ASP A 160 26.47 25.53 6.84
C ASP A 160 25.08 25.00 7.27
N ARG A 161 24.79 23.72 7.00
CA ARG A 161 23.57 23.00 7.42
C ARG A 161 23.81 22.04 8.59
N SER A 162 25.01 22.03 9.17
CA SER A 162 25.42 21.12 10.26
C SER A 162 25.21 19.64 9.91
N LEU A 163 25.49 19.27 8.65
CA LEU A 163 25.37 17.90 8.13
C LEU A 163 26.74 17.20 7.96
N ASP A 164 27.80 17.82 8.43
CA ASP A 164 29.19 17.35 8.31
C ASP A 164 29.47 16.07 9.11
N PHE A 165 28.63 15.74 10.09
CA PHE A 165 28.66 14.45 10.77
C PHE A 165 28.32 13.26 9.85
N TYR A 166 27.61 13.50 8.73
CA TYR A 166 27.17 12.43 7.84
C TYR A 166 28.18 12.18 6.71
N ASN A 167 28.74 10.96 6.67
CA ASN A 167 29.87 10.62 5.80
C ASN A 167 29.50 9.92 4.49
N LYS A 168 28.20 9.84 4.13
CA LYS A 168 27.71 9.14 2.93
C LYS A 168 27.22 10.09 1.83
N PHE A 169 27.80 11.28 1.78
CA PHE A 169 27.59 12.20 0.67
C PHE A 169 28.59 11.93 -0.45
N TYR A 170 28.10 12.00 -1.68
CA TYR A 170 28.87 11.77 -2.89
C TYR A 170 28.88 13.03 -3.74
N TRP A 171 29.88 13.11 -4.63
CA TRP A 171 30.05 14.20 -5.57
C TRP A 171 30.68 13.69 -6.86
N THR A 172 30.41 14.35 -7.98
CA THR A 172 30.90 13.97 -9.31
C THR A 172 31.52 15.15 -10.04
N THR A 173 32.49 14.86 -10.92
CA THR A 173 33.02 15.83 -11.88
C THR A 173 32.10 16.08 -13.08
N ASP A 174 31.08 15.23 -13.29
CA ASP A 174 30.17 15.31 -14.42
C ASP A 174 29.38 16.64 -14.42
N PRO A 175 29.53 17.51 -15.44
CA PRO A 175 28.81 18.77 -15.53
C PRO A 175 27.38 18.62 -16.04
N TYR A 176 26.97 17.43 -16.53
CA TYR A 176 25.63 17.19 -17.04
C TYR A 176 24.59 17.57 -16.00
N MET A 177 23.57 18.35 -16.39
CA MET A 177 22.51 18.84 -15.49
C MET A 177 23.04 19.53 -14.21
N ARG A 178 24.26 20.09 -14.29
CA ARG A 178 24.99 20.73 -13.19
C ARG A 178 25.25 19.76 -12.02
N LEU A 179 25.43 18.47 -12.29
CA LEU A 179 25.69 17.45 -11.26
C LEU A 179 26.94 17.72 -10.43
N ASN A 180 27.97 18.32 -11.03
CA ASN A 180 29.16 18.81 -10.34
C ASN A 180 28.91 19.96 -9.35
N GLU A 181 27.72 20.56 -9.34
CA GLU A 181 27.29 21.57 -8.35
C GLU A 181 26.18 21.02 -7.43
N ARG A 182 26.02 19.70 -7.38
CA ARG A 182 25.03 19.02 -6.55
C ARG A 182 25.72 18.13 -5.50
N VAL A 183 25.09 18.01 -4.34
CA VAL A 183 25.37 16.91 -3.41
C VAL A 183 24.57 15.69 -3.84
N ILE A 184 25.23 14.53 -3.95
CA ILE A 184 24.61 13.27 -4.37
C ILE A 184 24.40 12.36 -3.15
N ILE A 185 23.21 11.76 -3.07
CA ILE A 185 22.85 10.77 -2.06
C ILE A 185 22.40 9.49 -2.80
N PRO A 186 23.16 8.40 -2.73
CA PRO A 186 22.81 7.13 -3.35
C PRO A 186 21.67 6.41 -2.60
N PHE A 187 20.93 5.59 -3.35
CA PHE A 187 19.85 4.76 -2.87
C PHE A 187 20.24 3.30 -2.95
N TYR A 188 20.09 2.58 -1.85
CA TYR A 188 20.46 1.17 -1.75
C TYR A 188 19.26 0.32 -1.35
N ALA A 189 19.10 -0.80 -2.05
CA ALA A 189 18.20 -1.88 -1.66
C ALA A 189 18.91 -3.22 -1.87
N ASN A 190 18.85 -4.10 -0.89
CA ASN A 190 19.60 -5.35 -0.79
C ASN A 190 21.09 -5.16 -1.09
N LYS A 191 21.71 -4.08 -0.58
CA LYS A 191 23.10 -3.67 -0.86
C LYS A 191 23.42 -3.34 -2.32
N LYS A 192 22.43 -3.33 -3.21
CA LYS A 192 22.57 -2.90 -4.61
C LYS A 192 22.19 -1.44 -4.75
N LEU A 193 22.89 -0.73 -5.63
CA LEU A 193 22.58 0.66 -5.95
C LEU A 193 21.36 0.70 -6.87
N VAL A 194 20.29 1.36 -6.45
CA VAL A 194 18.99 1.34 -7.16
C VAL A 194 18.53 2.73 -7.61
N GLY A 195 19.31 3.76 -7.31
CA GLY A 195 19.01 5.14 -7.68
C GLY A 195 19.87 6.12 -6.91
N TYR A 196 19.56 7.40 -7.07
CA TYR A 196 20.18 8.49 -6.31
C TYR A 196 19.34 9.76 -6.41
N THR A 197 19.57 10.69 -5.51
CA THR A 197 19.14 12.09 -5.67
C THR A 197 20.34 13.02 -5.60
N ALA A 198 20.30 14.07 -6.41
CA ALA A 198 21.31 15.10 -6.48
C ALA A 198 20.65 16.47 -6.24
N ARG A 199 21.02 17.12 -5.13
CA ARG A 199 20.48 18.42 -4.73
C ARG A 199 21.44 19.53 -5.08
N ILE A 200 20.98 20.54 -5.80
CA ILE A 200 21.79 21.71 -6.14
C ILE A 200 22.01 22.60 -4.92
N ILE A 201 23.21 23.15 -4.78
CA ILE A 201 23.60 23.97 -3.63
C ILE A 201 23.29 25.47 -3.82
N LYS A 202 23.02 25.89 -5.05
CA LYS A 202 22.73 27.27 -5.44
C LYS A 202 21.41 27.33 -6.19
N GLU A 203 20.71 28.46 -6.06
CA GLU A 203 19.49 28.71 -6.80
C GLU A 203 19.84 29.27 -8.19
N TYR A 204 19.25 28.67 -9.21
CA TYR A 204 19.38 29.13 -10.59
C TYR A 204 17.99 29.17 -11.20
N GLU A 205 17.74 30.17 -12.03
CA GLU A 205 16.50 30.25 -12.79
C GLU A 205 16.37 29.03 -13.70
N ASN A 206 15.17 28.44 -13.75
CA ASN A 206 14.84 27.27 -14.57
C ASN A 206 15.67 25.99 -14.30
N VAL A 207 16.39 25.90 -13.16
CA VAL A 207 17.10 24.68 -12.77
C VAL A 207 16.38 24.01 -11.59
N PRO A 208 15.93 22.75 -11.72
CA PRO A 208 15.25 22.07 -10.64
C PRO A 208 16.21 21.81 -9.46
N LYS A 209 15.70 22.04 -8.26
CA LYS A 209 16.43 21.84 -7.00
C LYS A 209 16.96 20.42 -6.83
N TYR A 210 16.18 19.44 -7.29
CA TYR A 210 16.51 18.02 -7.21
C TYR A 210 16.61 17.44 -8.62
N TYR A 211 17.62 16.59 -8.81
CA TYR A 211 17.74 15.69 -9.95
C TYR A 211 17.79 14.28 -9.38
N SER A 212 16.75 13.49 -9.60
CA SER A 212 16.55 12.22 -8.91
C SER A 212 16.28 11.10 -9.90
N VAL A 213 16.99 9.98 -9.73
CA VAL A 213 16.70 8.70 -10.36
C VAL A 213 16.10 7.82 -9.27
N VAL A 214 14.77 7.72 -9.25
CA VAL A 214 13.99 7.04 -8.21
C VAL A 214 13.09 5.99 -8.86
N GLN A 215 12.95 4.84 -8.22
CA GLN A 215 12.01 3.80 -8.62
C GLN A 215 10.74 3.85 -7.75
N PRO A 216 9.55 3.57 -8.31
CA PRO A 216 8.30 3.53 -7.55
C PRO A 216 8.40 2.63 -6.31
N GLY A 217 7.89 3.11 -5.18
CA GLY A 217 7.88 2.35 -3.92
C GLY A 217 9.22 2.28 -3.19
N TYR A 218 10.26 2.97 -3.66
CA TYR A 218 11.51 3.10 -2.91
C TYR A 218 11.36 4.06 -1.72
N ILE A 219 11.91 3.66 -0.57
CA ILE A 219 12.02 4.49 0.64
C ILE A 219 13.51 4.63 0.96
N TYR A 220 13.96 5.85 1.27
CA TYR A 220 15.35 6.07 1.63
C TYR A 220 15.75 5.19 2.82
N ASN A 221 16.95 4.61 2.76
CA ASN A 221 17.48 3.72 3.78
C ASN A 221 16.73 2.36 3.86
N PHE A 222 16.21 1.88 2.73
CA PHE A 222 15.43 0.64 2.60
C PHE A 222 16.03 -0.57 3.33
N ASP A 223 17.35 -0.77 3.20
CA ASP A 223 18.09 -1.88 3.84
C ASP A 223 18.06 -1.88 5.36
N ASN A 224 17.71 -0.76 5.98
CA ASN A 224 17.60 -0.62 7.43
C ASN A 224 16.15 -0.70 7.95
N LEU A 225 15.15 -0.79 7.07
CA LEU A 225 13.73 -0.82 7.45
C LEU A 225 13.31 -2.14 8.08
N TYR A 226 13.75 -3.28 7.52
CA TYR A 226 13.30 -4.63 7.93
C TYR A 226 14.08 -5.23 9.11
N LYS A 227 14.67 -4.38 9.97
CA LYS A 227 15.31 -4.83 11.21
C LYS A 227 14.25 -4.95 12.30
N ASP A 228 14.37 -5.96 13.16
CA ASP A 228 13.47 -6.11 14.31
C ASP A 228 13.55 -4.87 15.21
N ARG A 229 12.49 -4.08 15.20
CA ARG A 229 12.42 -2.74 15.81
C ARG A 229 11.00 -2.47 16.30
N LYS A 230 10.89 -1.93 17.52
CA LYS A 230 9.63 -1.51 18.12
C LYS A 230 9.02 -0.28 17.44
N TYR A 231 9.86 0.61 16.92
CA TYR A 231 9.45 1.89 16.33
C TYR A 231 10.27 2.22 15.07
N ILE A 232 9.63 2.84 14.09
CA ILE A 232 10.26 3.40 12.88
C ILE A 232 9.75 4.83 12.73
N ILE A 233 10.67 5.78 12.51
CA ILE A 233 10.34 7.17 12.20
C ILE A 233 10.49 7.35 10.70
N ILE A 234 9.44 7.83 10.06
CA ILE A 234 9.40 8.13 8.63
C ILE A 234 9.20 9.64 8.49
N THR A 235 10.05 10.27 7.68
CA THR A 235 10.00 11.71 7.40
C THR A 235 9.75 11.93 5.92
N GLU A 236 9.14 13.06 5.59
CA GLU A 236 9.01 13.59 4.22
C GLU A 236 10.26 14.35 3.79
#